data_AF-A0A4Y2QWS9-F1
#
_entry.id   AF-A0A4Y2QWS9-F1
#
_cell.length_a   1.000
_cell.length_b   1.000
_cell.length_c   1.000
_cell.angle_alpha   90.00
_cell.angle_beta   90.00
_cell.angle_gamma   90.00
#
_symmetry.space_group_name_H-M   'P 1'
#
loop_
_entity.id
_entity.type
_entity.pdbx_description
1 polymer ?
#
loop_
_entity_poly.entity_id
_entity_poly.type
_entity_poly.pdbx_seq_one_letter_code
_entity_poly.pdbx_strand_id
1 'polypeptide(L)'
;MSSSWQAILLINDKSVNFKIDTGAQENIISKKLLNDIFGSGVKVRQTSGLNASADKLGLIKKSDYVNSVNCGKNISELLCKYAQVFEGLANLPGKYPITLSENSVPVVSVIRKVEFSILEPLKAELDRMVKAGVIVKVTEPTHWVKA
;
A
#
# COMPACT_ATOMS: atom_id res chain seq x y z
N MET A 1 18.80 -21.48 2.10
CA MET A 1 18.85 -20.01 2.13
C MET A 1 17.46 -19.48 1.85
N SER A 2 16.82 -18.82 2.82
CA SER A 2 15.51 -18.18 2.61
C SER A 2 15.73 -16.98 1.69
N SER A 3 15.11 -17.00 0.52
CA SER A 3 15.03 -15.82 -0.33
C SER A 3 14.07 -14.83 0.32
N SER A 4 14.37 -13.53 0.25
CA SER A 4 13.64 -12.45 0.94
C SER A 4 12.15 -12.32 0.57
N TRP A 5 11.68 -13.07 -0.42
CA TRP A 5 10.32 -13.06 -0.95
C TRP A 5 9.54 -14.36 -0.69
N GLN A 6 10.10 -15.29 0.09
CA GLN A 6 9.45 -16.54 0.47
C GLN A 6 9.30 -16.68 1.98
N ALA A 7 8.11 -17.07 2.44
CA ALA A 7 7.82 -17.40 3.83
C ALA A 7 7.36 -18.86 3.94
N ILE A 8 7.98 -19.61 4.85
CA ILE A 8 7.50 -20.95 5.21
C ILE A 8 6.48 -20.78 6.34
N LEU A 9 5.24 -21.18 6.07
CA LEU A 9 4.16 -21.21 7.05
C LEU A 9 3.86 -22.65 7.44
N LEU A 10 3.67 -22.89 8.74
CA LEU A 10 3.23 -24.18 9.25
C LEU A 10 1.69 -24.21 9.26
N ILE A 11 1.10 -25.10 8.47
CA ILE A 11 -0.36 -25.30 8.39
C ILE A 11 -0.64 -26.77 8.73
N ASN A 12 -1.34 -27.03 9.84
CA ASN A 12 -1.59 -28.39 10.36
C ASN A 12 -0.30 -29.24 10.43
N ASP A 13 0.75 -28.68 11.06
CA ASP A 13 2.06 -29.33 11.21
C ASP A 13 2.78 -29.65 9.89
N LYS A 14 2.31 -29.12 8.75
CA LYS A 14 2.99 -29.21 7.46
C LYS A 14 3.58 -27.85 7.06
N SER A 15 4.87 -27.87 6.74
CA SER A 15 5.58 -26.70 6.23
C SER A 15 5.20 -26.42 4.79
N VAL A 16 4.64 -25.24 4.53
CA VAL A 16 4.19 -24.79 3.22
C VAL A 16 4.95 -23.52 2.85
N ASN A 17 5.62 -23.53 1.70
CA ASN A 17 6.39 -22.38 1.22
C ASN A 17 5.48 -21.44 0.40
N PHE A 18 5.29 -20.22 0.87
CA PHE A 18 4.51 -19.18 0.22
C PHE A 18 5.42 -18.09 -0.34
N LYS A 19 5.02 -17.52 -1.48
CA LYS A 19 5.57 -16.25 -1.96
C LYS A 19 4.89 -15.11 -1.21
N ILE A 20 5.66 -14.17 -0.71
CA ILE A 20 5.14 -12.95 -0.07
C ILE A 20 4.82 -11.95 -1.19
N ASP A 21 3.54 -11.64 -1.36
CA ASP A 21 3.05 -10.63 -2.30
C ASP A 21 2.24 -9.58 -1.52
N THR A 22 2.71 -8.34 -1.50
CA THR A 22 2.05 -7.22 -0.81
C THR A 22 0.98 -6.53 -1.68
N GLY A 23 0.78 -6.98 -2.92
CA GLY A 23 -0.22 -6.46 -3.85
C GLY A 23 -1.44 -7.37 -4.07
N ALA A 24 -1.42 -8.58 -3.53
CA ALA A 24 -2.49 -9.55 -3.71
C ALA A 24 -3.53 -9.48 -2.56
N GLN A 25 -4.81 -9.52 -2.93
CA GLN A 25 -5.91 -9.59 -1.95
C GLN A 25 -6.14 -11.00 -1.41
N GLU A 26 -5.61 -12.03 -2.08
CA GLU A 26 -5.94 -13.45 -1.86
C GLU A 26 -4.69 -14.34 -2.07
N ASN A 27 -4.59 -15.44 -1.31
CA ASN A 27 -3.54 -16.45 -1.47
C ASN A 27 -4.05 -17.67 -2.27
N ILE A 28 -3.19 -18.24 -3.13
CA ILE A 28 -3.52 -19.40 -3.97
C ILE A 28 -2.63 -20.59 -3.60
N ILE A 29 -3.24 -21.76 -3.43
CA ILE A 29 -2.56 -23.05 -3.28
C ILE A 29 -3.07 -24.06 -4.31
N SER A 30 -2.24 -25.05 -4.65
CA SER A 30 -2.67 -26.13 -5.54
C SER A 30 -3.65 -27.08 -4.84
N LYS A 31 -4.55 -27.70 -5.59
CA LYS A 31 -5.48 -28.72 -5.05
C LYS A 31 -4.74 -29.91 -4.42
N LYS A 32 -3.58 -30.29 -4.99
CA LYS A 32 -2.73 -31.33 -4.42
C LYS A 32 -2.26 -30.93 -3.02
N LEU A 33 -1.72 -29.72 -2.89
CA LEU A 33 -1.28 -29.17 -1.62
C LEU A 33 -2.43 -29.04 -0.60
N LEU A 34 -3.61 -28.60 -1.04
CA LEU A 34 -4.82 -28.57 -0.20
C LEU A 34 -5.15 -29.97 0.36
N ASN A 35 -5.19 -30.98 -0.50
CA ASN A 35 -5.45 -32.36 -0.09
C ASN A 35 -4.34 -32.92 0.80
N ASP A 36 -3.10 -32.54 0.56
CA ASP A 36 -1.97 -32.93 1.40
C ASP A 36 -2.13 -32.33 2.81
N ILE A 37 -2.56 -31.07 2.93
CA ILE A 37 -2.70 -30.38 4.23
C ILE A 37 -3.94 -30.83 5.01
N PHE A 38 -5.07 -31.05 4.34
CA PHE A 38 -6.38 -31.21 4.98
C PHE A 38 -7.09 -32.54 4.67
N GLY A 39 -6.54 -33.38 3.79
CA GLY A 39 -7.14 -34.63 3.33
C GLY A 39 -8.02 -34.47 2.09
N SER A 40 -8.38 -35.60 1.46
CA SER A 40 -9.15 -35.62 0.21
C SER A 40 -10.65 -35.31 0.35
N GLY A 41 -11.17 -35.25 1.58
CA GLY A 41 -12.60 -35.05 1.90
C GLY A 41 -13.00 -33.61 2.21
N VAL A 42 -12.13 -32.64 1.95
CA VAL A 42 -12.34 -31.25 2.36
C VAL A 42 -13.44 -30.60 1.53
N LYS A 43 -14.50 -30.14 2.22
CA LYS A 43 -15.58 -29.37 1.58
C LYS A 43 -15.17 -27.90 1.49
N VAL A 44 -15.13 -27.41 0.27
CA VAL A 44 -14.68 -26.07 -0.11
C VAL A 44 -15.92 -25.26 -0.48
N ARG A 45 -16.17 -24.11 0.18
CA ARG A 45 -17.34 -23.26 -0.08
C ARG A 45 -17.02 -22.21 -1.14
N GLN A 46 -18.00 -21.86 -1.97
CA GLN A 46 -17.84 -20.82 -2.97
C GLN A 46 -18.12 -19.44 -2.35
N THR A 47 -17.20 -18.48 -2.50
CA THR A 47 -17.39 -17.09 -2.04
C THR A 47 -17.33 -16.12 -3.22
N SER A 48 -17.99 -14.97 -3.10
CA SER A 48 -18.23 -14.01 -4.20
C SER A 48 -17.05 -13.11 -4.57
N GLY A 49 -15.86 -13.32 -3.98
CA GLY A 49 -14.78 -12.32 -3.92
C GLY A 49 -13.64 -12.42 -4.94
N LEU A 50 -13.61 -13.40 -5.85
CA LEU A 50 -12.64 -13.42 -6.96
C LEU A 50 -13.35 -13.25 -8.31
N ASN A 51 -12.61 -12.71 -9.26
CA ASN A 51 -13.10 -12.30 -10.58
C ASN A 51 -13.83 -13.47 -11.24
N ALA A 52 -15.07 -13.22 -11.68
CA ALA A 52 -15.95 -14.20 -12.28
C ALA A 52 -15.31 -15.05 -13.39
N SER A 53 -14.22 -14.62 -14.02
CA SER A 53 -13.52 -15.31 -15.10
C SER A 53 -12.86 -16.63 -14.67
N ALA A 54 -12.09 -16.64 -13.58
CA ALA A 54 -11.38 -17.86 -13.13
C ALA A 54 -12.34 -18.88 -12.50
N ASP A 55 -13.38 -18.37 -11.83
CA ASP A 55 -14.50 -19.15 -11.32
C ASP A 55 -15.35 -19.76 -12.44
N LYS A 56 -15.68 -18.98 -13.50
CA LYS A 56 -16.42 -19.47 -14.68
C LYS A 56 -15.65 -20.53 -15.46
N LEU A 57 -14.32 -20.49 -15.44
CA LEU A 57 -13.47 -21.48 -16.09
C LEU A 57 -13.18 -22.71 -15.21
N GLY A 58 -13.65 -22.73 -13.95
CA GLY A 58 -13.47 -23.85 -13.03
C GLY A 58 -12.02 -24.11 -12.62
N LEU A 59 -11.14 -23.13 -12.78
CA LEU A 59 -9.69 -23.26 -12.55
C LEU A 59 -9.32 -23.19 -11.07
N ILE A 60 -10.17 -22.56 -10.26
CA ILE A 60 -9.92 -22.30 -8.85
C ILE A 60 -11.11 -22.76 -7.99
N LYS A 61 -10.81 -23.22 -6.77
CA LYS A 61 -11.80 -23.54 -5.73
C LYS A 61 -11.28 -22.94 -4.42
N LYS A 62 -12.03 -22.03 -3.80
CA LYS A 62 -11.59 -21.29 -2.60
C LYS A 62 -11.90 -22.04 -1.31
N SER A 63 -10.89 -22.39 -0.50
CA SER A 63 -11.12 -23.03 0.80
C SER A 63 -11.22 -22.02 1.94
N ASP A 64 -12.30 -22.07 2.71
CA ASP A 64 -12.48 -21.28 3.94
C ASP A 64 -11.83 -21.92 5.17
N TYR A 65 -10.92 -22.89 5.01
CA TYR A 65 -10.25 -23.53 6.14
C TYR A 65 -9.14 -22.63 6.68
N VAL A 66 -9.55 -21.54 7.33
CA VAL A 66 -8.69 -20.73 8.17
C VAL A 66 -8.81 -21.33 9.56
N ASN A 67 -7.87 -22.19 9.95
CA ASN A 67 -7.54 -22.24 11.37
C ASN A 67 -7.20 -20.81 11.71
N SER A 68 -8.00 -20.14 12.54
CA SER A 68 -7.64 -18.81 13.00
C SER A 68 -6.24 -18.98 13.58
N VAL A 69 -5.23 -18.47 12.89
CA VAL A 69 -3.92 -18.39 13.49
C VAL A 69 -4.18 -17.44 14.62
N ASN A 70 -4.27 -17.98 15.83
CA ASN A 70 -4.27 -17.19 17.05
C ASN A 70 -2.83 -16.67 17.19
N CYS A 71 -2.42 -15.84 16.23
CA CYS A 71 -1.39 -14.86 16.43
C CYS A 71 -2.03 -13.95 17.46
N GLY A 72 -1.73 -14.21 18.74
CA GLY A 72 -2.32 -13.55 19.91
C GLY A 72 -1.97 -12.07 20.02
N LYS A 73 -2.07 -11.34 18.91
CA LYS A 73 -1.97 -9.89 18.80
C LYS A 73 -3.24 -9.43 18.14
N ASN A 74 -4.06 -8.74 18.92
CA ASN A 74 -5.30 -8.17 18.45
C ASN A 74 -4.97 -7.17 17.32
N ILE A 75 -5.69 -7.18 16.19
CA ILE A 75 -5.48 -6.22 15.09
C ILE A 75 -5.56 -4.79 15.63
N SER A 76 -6.44 -4.52 16.60
CA SER A 76 -6.53 -3.24 17.28
C SER A 76 -5.24 -2.87 18.00
N GLU A 77 -4.57 -3.81 18.67
CA GLU A 77 -3.26 -3.54 19.29
C GLU A 77 -2.19 -3.20 18.25
N LEU A 78 -2.22 -3.84 17.07
CA LEU A 78 -1.30 -3.56 15.99
C LEU A 78 -1.53 -2.17 15.39
N LEU A 79 -2.78 -1.82 15.13
CA LEU A 79 -3.19 -0.51 14.63
C LEU A 79 -2.84 0.59 15.64
N CYS A 80 -3.09 0.36 16.93
CA CYS A 80 -2.67 1.29 17.98
C CYS A 80 -1.16 1.43 18.05
N LYS A 81 -0.41 0.31 17.96
CA LYS A 81 1.05 0.32 18.04
C LYS A 81 1.71 1.06 16.87
N TYR A 82 1.13 0.99 15.68
CA TYR A 82 1.69 1.58 14.47
C TYR A 82 0.78 2.66 13.86
N ALA A 83 -0.02 3.35 14.68
CA ALA A 83 -0.96 4.38 14.24
C ALA A 83 -0.27 5.45 13.35
N GLN A 84 0.96 5.81 13.70
CA GLN A 84 1.81 6.73 12.93
C GLN A 84 2.09 6.32 11.47
N VAL A 85 1.94 5.04 11.13
CA VAL A 85 2.10 4.54 9.75
C VAL A 85 0.85 4.80 8.91
N PHE A 86 -0.30 4.93 9.58
CA PHE A 86 -1.61 5.02 8.95
C PHE A 86 -2.22 6.43 9.06
N GLU A 87 -1.60 7.33 9.83
CA GLU A 87 -2.14 8.66 10.12
C GLU A 87 -1.17 9.77 9.71
N GLY A 88 -1.73 10.80 9.06
CA GLY A 88 -1.02 12.04 8.75
C GLY A 88 0.01 11.94 7.61
N LEU A 89 0.76 13.03 7.44
CA LEU A 89 1.92 13.08 6.55
C LEU A 89 3.16 12.81 7.40
N ALA A 90 3.86 11.72 7.13
CA ALA A 90 5.13 11.43 7.79
C ALA A 90 6.19 12.48 7.43
N ASN A 91 7.07 12.80 8.38
CA ASN A 91 8.23 13.66 8.16
C ASN A 91 9.51 12.85 8.37
N LEU A 92 10.25 12.60 7.29
CA LEU A 92 11.51 11.88 7.37
C LEU A 92 12.60 12.79 7.94
N PRO A 93 13.39 12.32 8.92
CA PRO A 93 14.44 13.13 9.49
C PRO A 93 15.53 13.43 8.46
N GLY A 94 15.98 14.69 8.41
CA GLY A 94 17.08 15.14 7.56
C GLY A 94 16.64 16.14 6.49
N LYS A 95 17.63 16.71 5.80
CA LYS A 95 17.42 17.58 4.65
C LYS A 95 17.80 16.81 3.39
N TYR A 96 16.97 16.91 2.37
CA TYR A 96 17.27 16.33 1.06
C TYR A 96 17.91 17.41 0.16
N PRO A 97 19.21 17.30 -0.19
CA PRO A 97 19.83 18.23 -1.12
C PRO A 97 19.36 17.92 -2.54
N ILE A 98 18.73 18.90 -3.19
CA ILE A 98 18.37 18.81 -4.61
C ILE A 98 19.56 19.31 -5.43
N THR A 99 20.29 18.39 -6.05
CA THR A 99 21.43 18.72 -6.92
C THR A 99 20.94 19.08 -8.32
N LEU A 100 21.40 20.22 -8.85
CA LEU A 100 21.11 20.64 -10.21
C LEU A 100 22.17 20.08 -11.18
N SER A 101 21.76 19.84 -12.43
CA SER A 101 22.69 19.50 -13.50
C SER A 101 23.61 20.68 -13.85
N GLU A 102 24.82 20.38 -14.33
CA GLU A 102 25.95 21.33 -14.51
C GLU A 102 25.62 22.57 -15.37
N ASN A 103 24.57 22.53 -16.19
CA ASN A 103 24.14 23.63 -17.06
C ASN A 103 22.66 24.00 -16.89
N SER A 104 22.09 23.79 -15.69
CA SER A 104 20.69 24.15 -15.43
C SER A 104 20.48 25.66 -15.48
N VAL A 105 19.54 26.12 -16.32
CA VAL A 105 19.20 27.54 -16.44
C VAL A 105 17.91 27.83 -15.66
N PRO A 106 17.91 28.81 -14.74
CA PRO A 106 16.72 29.18 -13.99
C PRO A 106 15.58 29.64 -14.90
N VAL A 107 14.36 29.16 -14.60
CA VAL A 107 13.15 29.52 -15.35
C VAL A 107 12.12 30.10 -14.39
N VAL A 108 11.67 31.31 -14.71
CA VAL A 108 10.51 31.97 -14.09
C VAL A 108 9.35 31.87 -15.07
N SER A 109 8.35 31.04 -14.73
CA SER A 109 7.14 30.90 -15.52
C SER A 109 6.08 31.91 -15.09
N VAL A 110 5.33 32.45 -16.06
CA VAL A 110 4.19 33.35 -15.82
C VAL A 110 3.07 32.59 -15.09
N ILE A 111 2.39 33.26 -14.16
CA ILE A 111 1.31 32.66 -13.38
C ILE A 111 0.11 32.34 -14.28
N ARG A 112 -0.36 31.09 -14.24
CA ARG A 112 -1.58 30.67 -14.94
C ARG A 112 -2.82 31.13 -14.19
N LYS A 113 -3.86 31.50 -14.94
CA LYS A 113 -5.17 31.79 -14.35
C LYS A 113 -5.79 30.49 -13.83
N VAL A 114 -6.25 30.53 -12.59
CA VAL A 114 -6.99 29.46 -11.94
C VAL A 114 -8.48 29.69 -12.20
N GLU A 115 -9.22 28.64 -12.54
CA GLU A 115 -10.66 28.74 -12.72
C GLU A 115 -11.36 29.17 -11.42
N PHE A 116 -12.38 30.00 -11.54
CA PHE A 116 -13.07 30.57 -10.38
C PHE A 116 -13.67 29.50 -9.46
N SER A 117 -14.14 28.38 -10.05
CA SER A 117 -14.71 27.23 -9.32
C SER A 117 -13.75 26.57 -8.34
N ILE A 118 -12.45 26.57 -8.65
CA ILE A 118 -11.41 25.89 -7.84
C ILE A 118 -10.56 26.87 -7.03
N LEU A 119 -10.76 28.18 -7.19
CA LEU A 119 -9.94 29.19 -6.54
C LEU A 119 -10.01 29.10 -5.00
N GLU A 120 -11.22 29.06 -4.44
CA GLU A 120 -11.41 28.94 -2.99
C GLU A 120 -10.93 27.58 -2.44
N PRO A 121 -11.26 26.44 -3.06
CA PRO A 121 -10.67 25.15 -2.69
C PRO A 121 -9.14 25.13 -2.71
N LEU A 122 -8.52 25.70 -3.76
CA LEU A 122 -7.07 25.76 -3.89
C LEU A 122 -6.45 26.59 -2.77
N LYS A 123 -7.03 27.77 -2.48
CA LYS A 123 -6.55 28.63 -1.41
C LYS A 123 -6.66 27.95 -0.04
N ALA A 124 -7.79 27.30 0.24
CA ALA A 124 -7.99 26.56 1.48
C ALA A 124 -6.95 25.44 1.66
N GLU A 125 -6.63 24.71 0.59
CA GLU A 125 -5.63 23.65 0.63
C GLU A 125 -4.21 24.21 0.83
N LEU A 126 -3.86 25.31 0.15
CA LEU A 126 -2.58 25.99 0.36
C LEU A 126 -2.44 26.47 1.81
N ASP A 127 -3.46 27.09 2.38
CA ASP A 127 -3.46 27.54 3.78
C ASP A 127 -3.35 26.35 4.75
N ARG A 128 -4.02 25.22 4.46
CA ARG A 128 -3.88 23.97 5.21
C ARG A 128 -2.45 23.45 5.18
N MET A 129 -1.80 23.42 4.02
CA MET A 129 -0.42 22.96 3.86
C MET A 129 0.59 23.87 4.57
N VAL A 130 0.38 25.19 4.54
CA VAL A 130 1.18 26.16 5.30
C VAL A 130 1.04 25.90 6.81
N LYS A 131 -0.20 25.74 7.30
CA LYS A 131 -0.47 25.42 8.71
C LYS A 131 0.13 24.09 9.14
N ALA A 132 0.16 23.10 8.25
CA ALA A 132 0.78 21.80 8.47
C ALA A 132 2.32 21.82 8.34
N GLY A 133 2.92 22.94 7.97
CA GLY A 133 4.37 23.07 7.82
C GLY A 133 4.95 22.34 6.59
N VAL A 134 4.11 21.98 5.62
CA VAL A 134 4.53 21.27 4.40
C VAL A 134 5.15 22.24 3.39
N ILE A 135 4.63 23.46 3.31
CA ILE A 135 5.13 24.53 2.43
C ILE A 135 5.26 25.83 3.21
N VAL A 136 6.05 26.76 2.68
CA VAL A 136 6.27 28.10 3.25
C VAL A 136 6.09 29.15 2.17
N LYS A 137 5.55 30.31 2.57
CA LYS A 137 5.45 31.48 1.68
C LYS A 137 6.84 32.09 1.49
N VAL A 138 7.19 32.40 0.25
CA VAL A 138 8.43 33.09 -0.11
C VAL A 138 8.06 34.48 -0.62
N THR A 139 8.58 35.53 0.02
CA THR A 139 8.35 36.93 -0.37
C THR A 139 9.45 37.49 -1.25
N GLU A 140 10.63 36.88 -1.18
CA GLU A 140 11.81 37.33 -1.93
C GLU A 140 11.82 36.76 -3.35
N PRO A 141 12.37 37.49 -4.34
CA PRO A 141 12.53 36.99 -5.69
C PRO A 141 13.38 35.71 -5.73
N THR A 142 12.89 34.68 -6.43
CA THR A 142 13.62 33.44 -6.67
C THR A 142 13.96 33.27 -8.14
N HIS A 143 15.11 32.65 -8.41
CA HIS A 143 15.54 32.33 -9.77
C HIS A 143 14.60 31.29 -10.43
N TRP A 144 13.94 30.45 -9.63
CA TRP A 144 13.03 29.41 -10.11
C TRP A 144 11.61 29.69 -9.63
N VAL A 145 10.67 29.84 -10.58
CA VAL A 145 9.24 29.97 -10.29
C VAL A 145 8.45 29.10 -11.27
N LYS A 146 7.57 28.27 -10.72
CA LYS A 146 6.61 27.47 -11.49
C LYS A 146 5.20 27.81 -11.03
N ALA A 147 4.30 27.94 -12.00
CA ALA A 147 2.87 28.15 -11.81
C ALA A 147 2.09 27.07 -12.58
#